data_AF-A0A9D8G516-F1
#
_entry.id   AF-A0A9D8G516-F1
#
_cell.length_a   1.000
_cell.length_b   1.000
_cell.length_c   1.000
_cell.angle_alpha   90.00
_cell.angle_beta   90.00
_cell.angle_gamma   90.00
#
_symmetry.space_group_name_H-M   'P 1'
#
loop_
_entity.id
_entity.type
_entity.pdbx_description
1 polymer ?
#
loop_
_entity_poly.entity_id
_entity_poly.type
_entity_poly.pdbx_seq_one_letter_code
_entity_poly.pdbx_strand_id
1 'polypeptide(L)'
;MHSRPAALLLDVLIGVAVFGFVVTGVITAMIISQRGMLASGDRVRGVLLNQQALEVVRSVRDENFANLVAGTFGFQVGTDGKWDLSGTGVTTADGFTTSLTLEIQESGAIGVTATTT
;
A
#
# COMPACT_ATOMS: atom_id res chain seq x y z
N MET A 1 5.81 -65.33 -14.64
CA MET A 1 4.83 -64.22 -14.67
C MET A 1 4.55 -63.74 -13.24
N HIS A 2 5.37 -62.88 -12.61
CA HIS A 2 5.10 -62.43 -11.22
C HIS A 2 5.40 -60.96 -10.89
N SER A 3 5.66 -60.09 -11.88
CA SER A 3 6.12 -58.70 -11.59
C SER A 3 5.12 -57.59 -11.95
N ARG A 4 3.98 -57.91 -12.57
CA ARG A 4 3.01 -56.91 -13.05
C ARG A 4 2.31 -56.10 -11.93
N PRO A 5 1.88 -56.68 -10.79
CA PRO A 5 1.16 -55.90 -9.78
C PRO A 5 2.06 -54.93 -9.01
N ALA A 6 3.34 -55.27 -8.78
CA ALA A 6 4.30 -54.38 -8.13
C ALA A 6 4.66 -53.17 -9.02
N ALA A 7 4.79 -53.37 -10.33
CA ALA A 7 5.02 -52.28 -11.28
C ALA A 7 3.82 -51.31 -11.35
N LEU A 8 2.58 -51.82 -11.32
CA LEU A 8 1.38 -50.98 -11.31
C LEU A 8 1.26 -50.13 -10.04
N LEU A 9 1.64 -50.67 -8.88
CA LEU A 9 1.60 -49.94 -7.61
C LEU A 9 2.64 -48.80 -7.61
N LEU A 10 3.83 -49.06 -8.15
CA LEU A 10 4.87 -48.04 -8.32
C LEU A 10 4.42 -46.91 -9.26
N ASP A 11 3.80 -47.24 -10.39
CA ASP A 11 3.29 -46.23 -11.34
C ASP A 11 2.22 -45.35 -10.71
N VAL A 12 1.31 -45.95 -9.93
CA VAL A 12 0.28 -45.18 -9.18
C VAL A 12 0.94 -44.29 -8.13
N LEU A 13 1.93 -44.79 -7.38
CA LEU A 13 2.64 -44.02 -6.37
C LEU A 13 3.34 -42.80 -6.98
N ILE A 14 4.04 -42.99 -8.11
CA ILE A 14 4.71 -41.92 -8.84
C ILE A 14 3.68 -40.93 -9.39
N GLY A 15 2.59 -41.42 -9.96
CA GLY A 15 1.51 -40.58 -10.47
C GLY A 15 0.90 -39.68 -9.40
N VAL A 16 0.62 -40.24 -8.22
CA VAL A 16 0.11 -39.48 -7.06
C VAL A 16 1.14 -38.47 -6.56
N ALA A 17 2.42 -38.84 -6.50
CA ALA A 17 3.48 -37.93 -6.08
C ALA A 17 3.63 -36.72 -7.03
N VAL A 18 3.70 -36.98 -8.34
CA VAL A 18 3.79 -35.92 -9.36
C VAL A 18 2.54 -35.03 -9.34
N PHE A 19 1.35 -35.63 -9.23
CA PHE A 19 0.10 -34.87 -9.11
C PHE A 19 0.11 -33.97 -7.86
N GLY A 20 0.57 -34.51 -6.72
CA GLY A 20 0.72 -33.74 -5.48
C GLY A 20 1.65 -32.53 -5.63
N PHE A 21 2.78 -32.68 -6.32
CA PHE A 21 3.70 -31.57 -6.61
C PHE A 21 3.04 -30.49 -7.48
N VAL A 22 2.32 -30.89 -8.54
CA VAL A 22 1.63 -29.95 -9.43
C VAL A 22 0.55 -29.17 -8.67
N VAL A 23 -0.29 -29.86 -7.90
CA VAL A 23 -1.36 -29.21 -7.12
C VAL A 23 -0.78 -28.23 -6.11
N THR A 24 0.28 -28.63 -5.40
CA THR A 24 0.95 -27.75 -4.43
C THR A 24 1.54 -26.52 -5.11
N GLY A 25 2.18 -26.69 -6.27
CA GLY A 25 2.72 -25.59 -7.07
C GLY A 25 1.65 -24.60 -7.50
N VAL A 26 0.52 -25.08 -8.00
CA VAL A 26 -0.61 -24.25 -8.43
C VAL A 26 -1.22 -23.48 -7.27
N ILE A 27 -1.49 -24.14 -6.14
CA ILE A 27 -2.05 -23.49 -4.95
C ILE A 27 -1.10 -22.40 -4.44
N THR A 28 0.20 -22.69 -4.39
CA THR A 28 1.21 -21.73 -3.95
C THR A 28 1.28 -20.51 -4.88
N ALA A 29 1.29 -20.75 -6.20
CA ALA A 29 1.27 -19.68 -7.19
C ALA A 29 0.03 -18.79 -7.03
N MET A 30 -1.15 -19.38 -6.84
CA MET A 30 -2.40 -18.63 -6.63
C MET A 30 -2.35 -17.77 -5.36
N ILE A 31 -1.84 -18.30 -4.24
CA ILE A 31 -1.72 -17.55 -2.98
C ILE A 31 -0.76 -16.36 -3.16
N ILE A 32 0.38 -16.58 -3.82
CA ILE A 32 1.35 -15.51 -4.10
C ILE A 32 0.74 -14.43 -5.00
N SER A 33 0.03 -14.83 -6.06
CA SER A 33 -0.64 -13.89 -6.96
C SER A 33 -1.69 -13.05 -6.25
N GLN A 34 -2.52 -13.65 -5.38
CA GLN A 34 -3.54 -12.91 -4.62
C GLN A 34 -2.90 -11.88 -3.68
N ARG A 35 -1.84 -12.27 -2.95
CA ARG A 35 -1.09 -11.34 -2.09
C ARG A 35 -0.47 -10.20 -2.90
N GLY A 36 0.05 -10.50 -4.08
CA GLY A 36 0.60 -9.50 -5.00
C GLY A 36 -0.44 -8.49 -5.48
N MET A 37 -1.66 -8.96 -5.81
CA MET A 37 -2.75 -8.08 -6.23
C MET A 37 -3.22 -7.16 -5.10
N LEU A 38 -3.38 -7.68 -3.88
CA LEU A 38 -3.75 -6.87 -2.71
C LEU A 38 -2.70 -5.80 -2.42
N ALA A 39 -1.42 -6.20 -2.32
CA ALA A 39 -0.32 -5.26 -2.06
C ALA A 39 -0.19 -4.19 -3.16
N SER A 40 -0.42 -4.54 -4.42
CA SER A 40 -0.46 -3.57 -5.52
C SER A 40 -1.63 -2.60 -5.39
N GLY A 41 -2.81 -3.08 -4.97
CA GLY A 41 -3.99 -2.26 -4.74
C GLY A 41 -3.75 -1.25 -3.62
N ASP A 42 -3.24 -1.72 -2.48
CA ASP A 42 -2.88 -0.89 -1.33
C ASP A 42 -1.84 0.17 -1.70
N ARG A 43 -0.83 -0.21 -2.52
CA ARG A 43 0.18 0.74 -3.01
C ARG A 43 -0.43 1.82 -3.89
N VAL A 44 -1.32 1.48 -4.81
CA VAL A 44 -2.02 2.48 -5.66
C VAL A 44 -2.87 3.40 -4.80
N ARG A 45 -3.56 2.85 -3.80
CA ARG A 45 -4.38 3.61 -2.85
C ARG A 45 -3.54 4.58 -2.02
N GLY A 46 -2.44 4.12 -1.44
CA GLY A 46 -1.52 4.95 -0.67
C GLY A 46 -0.88 6.05 -1.51
N VAL A 47 -0.56 5.78 -2.79
CA VAL A 47 -0.08 6.82 -3.72
C VAL A 47 -1.15 7.89 -3.97
N LEU A 48 -2.41 7.50 -4.17
CA LEU A 48 -3.50 8.45 -4.37
C LEU A 48 -3.72 9.34 -3.13
N LEU A 49 -3.70 8.75 -1.93
CA LEU A 49 -3.83 9.48 -0.67
C LEU A 49 -2.65 10.43 -0.45
N ASN A 50 -1.42 9.99 -0.76
CA ASN A 50 -0.24 10.85 -0.71
C ASN A 50 -0.34 12.01 -1.73
N GLN A 51 -0.86 11.76 -2.94
CA GLN A 51 -1.08 12.82 -3.92
C GLN A 51 -2.09 13.85 -3.43
N GLN A 52 -3.20 13.40 -2.85
CA GLN A 52 -4.19 14.28 -2.22
C GLN A 52 -3.54 15.12 -1.11
N ALA A 53 -2.77 14.50 -0.23
CA ALA A 53 -2.09 15.21 0.86
C ALA A 53 -1.13 16.29 0.35
N LEU A 54 -0.39 16.02 -0.73
CA LEU A 54 0.45 17.03 -1.37
C LEU A 54 -0.36 18.17 -1.99
N GLU A 55 -1.55 17.87 -2.52
CA GLU A 55 -2.45 18.89 -3.07
C GLU A 55 -3.04 19.79 -1.98
N VAL A 56 -3.34 19.23 -0.80
CA VAL A 56 -3.70 20.02 0.39
C VAL A 56 -2.59 21.03 0.70
N VAL A 57 -1.33 20.59 0.74
CA VAL A 57 -0.21 21.50 1.01
C VAL A 57 -0.09 22.58 -0.05
N ARG A 58 -0.33 22.27 -1.33
CA ARG A 58 -0.39 23.29 -2.40
C ARG A 58 -1.53 24.28 -2.19
N SER A 59 -2.72 23.81 -1.83
CA SER A 59 -3.87 24.67 -1.53
C SER A 59 -3.57 25.63 -0.36
N VAL A 60 -3.00 25.12 0.73
CA VAL A 60 -2.64 25.93 1.91
C VAL A 60 -1.53 26.93 1.57
N ARG A 61 -0.55 26.50 0.77
CA ARG A 61 0.52 27.36 0.25
C ARG A 61 -0.04 28.53 -0.56
N ASP A 62 -0.97 28.24 -1.46
CA ASP A 62 -1.54 29.22 -2.40
C ASP A 62 -2.46 30.21 -1.68
N GLU A 63 -3.04 29.83 -0.55
CA GLU A 63 -3.73 30.74 0.36
C GLU A 63 -2.74 31.65 1.10
N ASN A 64 -1.77 31.07 1.81
CA ASN A 64 -0.69 31.81 2.43
C ASN A 64 0.49 30.89 2.77
N PHE A 65 1.65 31.15 2.16
CA PHE A 65 2.87 30.38 2.42
C PHE A 65 3.28 30.38 3.90
N ALA A 66 2.98 31.45 4.65
CA ALA A 66 3.29 31.54 6.08
C ALA A 66 2.52 30.53 6.95
N ASN A 67 1.45 29.92 6.43
CA ASN A 67 0.70 28.86 7.12
C ASN A 67 1.45 27.52 7.12
N LEU A 68 2.46 27.36 6.26
CA LEU A 68 3.29 26.16 6.21
C LEU A 68 4.43 26.28 7.23
N VAL A 69 4.23 25.68 8.40
CA VAL A 69 5.23 25.61 9.46
C VAL A 69 5.82 24.19 9.51
N ALA A 70 7.09 24.08 9.91
CA ALA A 70 7.70 22.77 10.12
C ALA A 70 6.93 21.94 11.17
N GLY A 71 6.74 20.66 10.90
CA GLY A 71 5.99 19.76 11.77
C GLY A 71 5.30 18.62 11.02
N THR A 72 4.59 17.78 11.76
CA THR A 72 3.78 16.69 11.20
C THR A 72 2.31 17.01 11.35
N PHE A 73 1.57 16.92 10.25
CA PHE A 73 0.17 17.34 10.15
C PHE A 73 -0.70 16.29 9.48
N GLY A 74 -1.97 16.24 9.88
CA GLY A 74 -3.04 15.75 9.03
C GLY A 74 -3.63 16.88 8.22
N PHE A 75 -4.82 16.66 7.67
CA PHE A 75 -5.54 17.65 6.88
C PHE A 75 -7.04 17.46 6.96
N GLN A 76 -7.78 18.54 6.80
CA GLN A 76 -9.24 18.51 6.77
C GLN A 76 -9.78 19.62 5.88
N VAL A 77 -11.06 19.54 5.55
CA VAL A 77 -11.77 20.69 4.98
C VAL A 77 -12.27 21.55 6.14
N GLY A 78 -11.82 22.80 6.20
CA GLY A 78 -12.26 23.80 7.17
C GLY A 78 -13.72 24.20 6.96
N THR A 79 -14.27 24.95 7.91
CA THR A 79 -15.68 25.42 7.86
C THR A 79 -15.98 26.35 6.68
N ASP A 80 -14.95 26.95 6.13
CA ASP A 80 -14.91 27.83 4.96
C ASP A 80 -14.75 27.06 3.64
N GLY A 81 -14.74 25.72 3.69
CA GLY A 81 -14.68 24.85 2.51
C GLY A 81 -13.30 24.72 1.88
N LYS A 82 -12.26 25.23 2.53
CA LYS A 82 -10.87 25.14 2.09
C LYS A 82 -10.12 24.03 2.80
N TRP A 83 -9.03 23.57 2.19
CA TRP A 83 -8.11 22.65 2.85
C TRP A 83 -7.32 23.36 3.95
N ASP A 84 -7.23 22.72 5.11
CA ASP A 84 -6.45 23.20 6.25
C ASP A 84 -5.62 22.06 6.83
N LEU A 85 -4.47 22.39 7.44
CA LEU A 85 -3.61 21.45 8.13
C LEU A 85 -4.11 21.27 9.57
N SER A 86 -4.42 20.04 9.96
CA SER A 86 -4.98 19.76 11.29
C SER A 86 -4.51 18.42 11.84
N GLY A 87 -4.37 18.32 13.17
CA GLY A 87 -3.92 17.10 13.83
C GLY A 87 -2.56 16.61 13.31
N THR A 88 -2.31 15.30 13.39
CA THR A 88 -1.05 14.66 12.96
C THR A 88 -1.23 13.62 11.86
N GLY A 89 -2.46 13.38 11.42
CA GLY A 89 -2.78 12.46 10.34
C GLY A 89 -4.28 12.36 10.10
N VAL A 90 -4.65 11.75 8.97
CA VAL A 90 -6.03 11.53 8.56
C VAL A 90 -6.22 10.05 8.30
N THR A 91 -7.16 9.43 9.01
CA THR A 91 -7.51 8.02 8.80
C THR A 91 -8.76 7.93 7.93
N THR A 92 -8.66 7.19 6.84
CA THR A 92 -9.74 6.88 5.93
C THR A 92 -10.63 5.75 6.48
N ALA A 93 -11.85 5.61 5.95
CA ALA A 93 -12.78 4.57 6.41
C ALA A 93 -12.26 3.13 6.16
N ASP A 94 -11.40 2.97 5.15
CA ASP A 94 -10.69 1.76 4.78
C ASP A 94 -9.43 1.49 5.63
N GLY A 95 -9.12 2.35 6.60
CA GLY A 95 -8.08 2.11 7.61
C GLY A 95 -6.70 2.68 7.29
N PHE A 96 -6.50 3.25 6.10
CA PHE A 96 -5.24 3.92 5.75
C PHE A 96 -5.12 5.24 6.50
N THR A 97 -3.95 5.50 7.06
CA THR A 97 -3.64 6.76 7.74
C THR A 97 -2.57 7.51 6.98
N THR A 98 -2.88 8.75 6.60
CA THR A 98 -1.96 9.63 5.85
C THR A 98 -1.51 10.79 6.73
N SER A 99 -0.20 11.07 6.74
CA SER A 99 0.41 12.19 7.45
C SER A 99 1.36 12.97 6.54
N LEU A 100 1.45 14.28 6.76
CA LEU A 100 2.35 15.21 6.08
C LEU A 100 3.45 15.65 7.03
N THR A 101 4.70 15.52 6.63
CA THR A 101 5.85 16.09 7.36
C THR A 101 6.41 17.25 6.55
N LEU A 102 6.45 18.43 7.16
CA LEU A 102 6.99 19.66 6.61
C LEU A 102 8.31 19.97 7.30
N GLU A 103 9.35 20.21 6.52
CA GLU A 103 10.70 20.51 7.00
C GLU A 103 11.24 21.77 6.31
N ILE A 104 11.75 22.72 7.09
CA ILE A 104 12.39 23.91 6.53
C ILE A 104 13.82 23.53 6.12
N GLN A 105 14.17 23.83 4.88
CA GLN A 105 15.49 23.62 4.31
C GLN A 105 16.37 24.86 4.48
N GLU A 106 17.68 24.70 4.40
CA GLU A 106 18.67 25.80 4.54
C GLU A 106 18.45 26.94 3.55
N SER A 107 17.85 26.66 2.38
CA SER A 107 17.50 27.64 1.35
C SER A 107 16.26 28.49 1.68
N GLY A 108 15.56 28.18 2.78
CA GLY A 108 14.24 28.74 3.10
C GLY A 108 13.09 28.03 2.37
N ALA A 109 13.36 27.03 1.54
CA ALA A 109 12.32 26.18 0.96
C ALA A 109 11.71 25.24 2.02
N ILE A 110 10.45 24.83 1.82
CA ILE A 110 9.80 23.83 2.66
C ILE A 110 9.78 22.50 1.90
N GLY A 111 10.48 21.50 2.44
CA GLY A 111 10.38 20.11 2.03
C GLY A 111 9.10 19.49 2.58
N VAL A 112 8.38 18.75 1.75
CA VAL A 112 7.09 18.13 2.11
C VAL A 112 7.14 16.65 1.80
N THR A 113 6.88 15.82 2.80
CA THR A 113 6.80 14.37 2.66
C THR A 113 5.42 13.89 3.08
N ALA A 114 4.71 13.21 2.19
CA ALA A 114 3.45 12.54 2.51
C ALA A 114 3.70 11.04 2.70
N THR A 115 3.21 10.50 3.82
CA THR A 115 3.35 9.09 4.17
C THR A 115 1.96 8.52 4.43
N THR A 116 1.65 7.38 3.81
CA THR A 116 0.43 6.61 4.10
C THR A 116 0.83 5.24 4.61
N THR A 117 0.22 4.83 5.72
CA THR A 117 0.38 3.52 6.36
C THR A 117 -0.95 2.79 6.43
#